data_AF-A0A1G9Q597-F1
#
_entry.id   AF-A0A1G9Q597-F1
#
_cell.length_a   1.000
_cell.length_b   1.000
_cell.length_c   1.000
_cell.angle_alpha   90.00
_cell.angle_beta   90.00
_cell.angle_gamma   90.00
#
_symmetry.space_group_name_H-M   'P 1'
#
loop_
_entity.id
_entity.type
_entity.pdbx_description
1 polymer ?
#
loop_
_entity_poly.entity_id
_entity_poly.type
_entity_poly.pdbx_seq_one_letter_code
_entity_poly.pdbx_strand_id
1 'polypeptide(L)'
;MQPIDTKDTVYAGYRYFLLAIDKFCAGRWWRERIWLLCLLLVFWHISPFFNFHYFDSPNWDAMEAQSRSLLTPIPANGDTHVEKMAFRLFIPAVAGFFGLDREGIFLGQILAGIVFLRLLIGLVFRLLDDKTATFFFAVGVTACYVCFSAFYDVFGRPDIYPYLFLLLALSWRNPVGIWLLCAAAEWSDERGLIHSTLVYLFWVLKEEPRPGFRQLIFPNKYAAAVALSWVSYLLIRFWLSHHAGFETGYSDVGHHVIFGNSRFYALATFSTFGANWLLIGLAVLLCLARMPIFGLALIVALGLNWLTSVLVFDINRSLSYSFTALPLALLVLSRHSGKSTIRIVCLFVAAFSLLQPQVVWDGHYHYLPPLPVRLVEVFLRP
;
A
#
# COMPACT_ATOMS: atom_id res chain seq x y z
N MET A 1 38.61 36.79 13.45
CA MET A 1 37.38 36.14 12.97
C MET A 1 36.76 35.43 14.17
N GLN A 2 35.63 35.91 14.68
CA GLN A 2 34.88 35.15 15.68
C GLN A 2 34.33 33.88 15.01
N PRO A 3 34.41 32.70 15.66
CA PRO A 3 33.85 31.48 15.11
C PRO A 3 32.34 31.68 14.94
N ILE A 4 31.86 31.57 13.71
CA ILE A 4 30.42 31.51 13.42
C ILE A 4 29.90 30.29 14.19
N ASP A 5 28.96 30.51 15.12
CA ASP A 5 28.29 29.42 15.80
C ASP A 5 27.45 28.66 14.77
N THR A 6 27.99 27.55 14.30
CA THR A 6 27.40 26.70 13.26
C THR A 6 26.07 26.10 13.72
N LYS A 7 25.82 25.99 15.03
CA LYS A 7 24.55 25.49 15.56
C LYS A 7 23.41 26.46 15.32
N ASP A 8 23.65 27.76 15.54
CA ASP A 8 22.63 28.80 15.33
C ASP A 8 22.25 28.92 13.85
N THR A 9 23.22 28.76 12.95
CA THR A 9 23.00 28.84 11.50
C THR A 9 22.18 27.66 10.97
N VAL A 10 22.53 26.42 11.36
CA VAL A 10 21.79 25.21 10.95
C VAL A 10 20.36 25.25 11.49
N TYR A 11 20.19 25.69 12.73
CA TYR A 11 18.89 25.79 13.38
C TYR A 11 18.01 26.88 12.74
N ALA A 12 18.60 28.02 12.32
CA ALA A 12 17.91 29.04 11.54
C ALA A 12 17.43 28.49 10.20
N GLY A 13 18.29 27.78 9.45
CA GLY A 13 17.93 27.16 8.17
C GLY A 13 16.77 26.18 8.29
N TYR A 14 16.80 25.30 9.30
CA TYR A 14 15.69 24.38 9.59
C TYR A 14 14.38 25.12 9.90
N ARG A 15 14.43 26.20 10.69
CA ARG A 15 13.25 27.01 10.99
C ARG A 15 12.67 27.68 9.75
N TYR A 16 13.51 28.27 8.90
CA TYR A 16 13.06 28.87 7.64
C TYR A 16 12.41 27.84 6.72
N PHE A 17 13.00 26.64 6.61
CA PHE A 17 12.43 25.54 5.85
C PHE A 17 11.05 25.14 6.38
N LEU A 18 10.91 24.92 7.69
CA LEU A 18 9.62 24.60 8.29
C LEU A 18 8.59 25.71 8.08
N LEU A 19 8.98 26.99 8.21
CA LEU A 19 8.08 28.12 7.95
C LEU A 19 7.61 28.15 6.49
N ALA A 20 8.48 27.82 5.54
CA ALA A 20 8.10 27.74 4.12
C ALA A 20 7.07 26.61 3.89
N ILE A 21 7.28 25.44 4.49
CA ILE A 21 6.33 24.32 4.42
C ILE A 21 5.01 24.68 5.13
N ASP A 22 5.06 25.30 6.30
CA ASP A 22 3.87 25.74 7.02
C ASP A 22 3.07 26.76 6.20
N LYS A 23 3.75 27.69 5.52
CA LYS A 23 3.13 28.63 4.57
C LYS A 23 2.52 27.92 3.37
N PHE A 24 3.20 26.93 2.80
CA PHE A 24 2.65 26.07 1.73
C PHE A 24 1.42 25.29 2.22
N CYS A 25 1.39 24.87 3.48
CA CYS A 25 0.29 24.17 4.12
C CYS A 25 -0.81 25.09 4.71
N ALA A 26 -0.67 26.43 4.59
CA ALA A 26 -1.63 27.39 5.15
C ALA A 26 -2.85 27.64 4.24
N GLY A 27 -4.00 27.99 4.81
CA GLY A 27 -5.22 28.31 4.04
C GLY A 27 -6.09 27.09 3.69
N ARG A 28 -7.19 27.33 2.95
CA ARG A 28 -8.26 26.34 2.71
C ARG A 28 -7.89 25.20 1.73
N TRP A 29 -7.02 25.49 0.76
CA TRP A 29 -6.64 24.56 -0.32
C TRP A 29 -5.35 23.78 -0.06
N TRP A 30 -4.91 23.71 1.20
CA TRP A 30 -3.65 23.07 1.56
C TRP A 30 -3.61 21.60 1.13
N ARG A 31 -4.67 20.84 1.39
CA ARG A 31 -4.76 19.43 1.03
C ARG A 31 -4.64 19.20 -0.48
N GLU A 32 -5.25 20.07 -1.27
CA GLU A 32 -5.22 20.00 -2.73
C GLU A 32 -3.82 20.24 -3.28
N ARG A 33 -3.09 21.21 -2.72
CA ARG A 33 -1.71 21.49 -3.11
C ARG A 33 -0.76 20.34 -2.79
N ILE A 34 -0.94 19.69 -1.63
CA ILE A 34 -0.18 18.48 -1.29
C ILE A 34 -0.50 17.36 -2.27
N TRP A 35 -1.79 17.11 -2.52
CA TRP A 35 -2.22 16.05 -3.42
C TRP A 35 -1.68 16.25 -4.85
N LEU A 36 -1.78 17.46 -5.41
CA LEU A 36 -1.23 17.78 -6.73
C LEU A 36 0.30 17.63 -6.76
N LEU A 37 1.01 18.11 -5.73
CA LEU A 37 2.45 17.91 -5.62
C LEU A 37 2.81 16.41 -5.61
N CYS A 38 2.11 15.62 -4.80
CA CYS A 38 2.37 14.18 -4.71
C CYS A 38 2.06 13.46 -6.03
N LEU A 39 1.02 13.85 -6.76
CA LEU A 39 0.77 13.33 -8.11
C LEU A 39 1.93 13.64 -9.06
N LEU A 40 2.39 14.89 -9.08
CA LEU A 40 3.55 15.28 -9.90
C LEU A 40 4.80 14.46 -9.54
N LEU A 41 5.05 14.25 -8.25
CA LEU A 41 6.17 13.42 -7.78
C LEU A 41 6.03 11.96 -8.23
N VAL A 42 4.82 11.38 -8.13
CA VAL A 42 4.56 10.01 -8.61
C VAL A 42 4.79 9.91 -10.11
N PHE A 43 4.23 10.83 -10.92
CA PHE A 43 4.44 10.85 -12.37
C PHE A 43 5.92 11.03 -12.74
N TRP A 44 6.65 11.86 -12.00
CA TRP A 44 8.09 12.01 -12.18
C TRP A 44 8.84 10.71 -11.85
N HIS A 45 8.40 10.01 -10.81
CA HIS A 45 9.01 8.76 -10.36
C HIS A 45 8.75 7.58 -11.29
N ILE A 46 7.72 7.63 -12.15
CA ILE A 46 7.46 6.60 -13.16
C ILE A 46 7.92 6.98 -14.55
N SER A 47 8.06 8.26 -14.92
CA SER A 47 8.49 8.65 -16.27
C SER A 47 9.93 8.17 -16.58
N PRO A 48 10.25 7.61 -17.77
CA PRO A 48 9.41 7.40 -18.94
C PRO A 48 8.77 5.99 -19.03
N PHE A 49 8.61 5.26 -17.93
CA PHE A 49 8.20 3.84 -17.90
C PHE A 49 6.72 3.56 -18.24
N PHE A 50 6.09 4.36 -19.11
CA PHE A 50 4.83 3.97 -19.75
C PHE A 50 5.13 3.02 -20.91
N ASN A 51 5.33 1.74 -20.61
CA ASN A 51 5.59 0.74 -21.63
C ASN A 51 4.27 0.11 -22.11
N PHE A 52 3.49 0.86 -22.88
CA PHE A 52 2.21 0.41 -23.45
C PHE A 52 2.32 -0.85 -24.32
N HIS A 53 3.54 -1.27 -24.68
CA HIS A 53 3.77 -2.56 -25.34
C HIS A 53 3.20 -3.76 -24.56
N TYR A 54 3.11 -3.66 -23.22
CA TYR A 54 2.56 -4.73 -22.38
C TYR A 54 1.04 -4.66 -22.20
N PHE A 55 0.36 -3.71 -22.84
CA PHE A 55 -1.09 -3.61 -22.78
C PHE A 55 -1.80 -4.80 -23.45
N ASP A 56 -1.09 -5.55 -24.30
CA ASP A 56 -1.56 -6.80 -24.93
C ASP A 56 -1.22 -8.06 -24.12
N SER A 57 -1.12 -7.94 -22.79
CA SER A 57 -0.84 -9.08 -21.91
C SER A 57 -2.01 -10.07 -21.83
N PRO A 58 -1.75 -11.40 -21.77
CA PRO A 58 -2.78 -12.43 -21.56
C PRO A 58 -3.66 -12.24 -20.31
N ASN A 59 -3.17 -11.50 -19.31
CA ASN A 59 -3.95 -11.20 -18.10
C ASN A 59 -5.19 -10.34 -18.40
N TRP A 60 -5.10 -9.41 -19.36
CA TRP A 60 -6.23 -8.60 -19.77
C TRP A 60 -7.30 -9.47 -20.45
N ASP A 61 -6.88 -10.36 -21.33
CA ASP A 61 -7.79 -11.26 -22.06
C ASP A 61 -8.49 -12.22 -21.09
N ALA A 62 -7.76 -12.73 -20.10
CA ALA A 62 -8.32 -13.55 -19.03
C ALA A 62 -9.35 -12.77 -18.19
N MET A 63 -9.05 -11.52 -17.84
CA MET A 63 -9.96 -10.66 -17.07
C MET A 63 -11.24 -10.33 -17.84
N GLU A 64 -11.12 -10.06 -19.15
CA GLU A 64 -12.27 -9.80 -20.02
C GLU A 64 -13.10 -11.07 -20.26
N ALA A 65 -12.46 -12.22 -20.46
CA ALA A 65 -13.16 -13.51 -20.55
C ALA A 65 -13.95 -13.79 -19.26
N GLN A 66 -13.32 -13.56 -18.10
CA GLN A 66 -13.96 -13.73 -16.80
C GLN A 66 -15.09 -12.72 -16.56
N SER A 67 -15.00 -11.49 -17.08
CA SER A 67 -16.08 -10.49 -16.94
C SER A 67 -17.35 -10.91 -17.69
N ARG A 68 -17.21 -11.66 -18.79
CA ARG A 68 -18.32 -12.23 -19.57
C ARG A 68 -18.93 -13.48 -18.92
N SER A 69 -18.15 -14.25 -18.17
CA SER A 69 -18.63 -15.44 -17.45
C SER A 69 -17.94 -15.64 -16.10
N LEU A 70 -18.41 -14.93 -15.07
CA LEU A 70 -17.78 -14.87 -13.75
C LEU A 70 -17.65 -16.22 -13.05
N LEU A 71 -18.61 -17.12 -13.27
CA LEU A 71 -18.68 -18.42 -12.60
C LEU A 71 -18.17 -19.57 -13.47
N THR A 72 -17.57 -19.26 -14.62
CA THR A 72 -16.86 -20.27 -15.43
C THR A 72 -15.41 -20.33 -14.96
N PRO A 73 -14.90 -21.49 -14.52
CA PRO A 73 -13.51 -21.65 -14.15
C PRO A 73 -12.58 -21.29 -15.31
N ILE A 74 -11.50 -20.59 -14.99
CA ILE A 74 -10.39 -20.38 -15.92
C ILE A 74 -9.61 -21.71 -16.00
N PRO A 75 -9.44 -22.31 -17.19
CA PRO A 75 -8.75 -23.59 -17.31
C PRO A 75 -7.27 -23.47 -16.91
N ALA A 76 -6.81 -24.41 -16.10
CA ALA A 76 -5.42 -24.52 -15.68
C ALA A 76 -4.55 -25.13 -16.80
N ASN A 77 -4.21 -24.30 -17.80
CA ASN A 77 -3.51 -24.74 -19.01
C ASN A 77 -1.97 -24.57 -18.94
N GLY A 78 -1.39 -24.37 -17.75
CA GLY A 78 0.06 -24.21 -17.56
C GLY A 78 0.59 -22.80 -17.83
N ASP A 79 -0.28 -21.83 -18.10
CA ASP A 79 0.09 -20.40 -18.15
C ASP A 79 0.15 -19.86 -16.71
N THR A 80 1.36 -19.65 -16.20
CA THR A 80 1.59 -19.58 -14.75
C THR A 80 0.91 -18.41 -14.04
N HIS A 81 0.58 -17.31 -14.73
CA HIS A 81 -0.05 -16.15 -14.11
C HIS A 81 -1.58 -16.13 -14.20
N VAL A 82 -2.17 -16.64 -15.28
CA VAL A 82 -3.62 -16.59 -15.53
C VAL A 82 -4.38 -17.50 -14.56
N GLU A 83 -3.80 -18.65 -14.19
CA GLU A 83 -4.39 -19.59 -13.22
C GLU A 83 -4.59 -18.98 -11.83
N LYS A 84 -3.77 -18.00 -11.46
CA LYS A 84 -3.87 -17.30 -10.16
C LYS A 84 -5.03 -16.32 -10.12
N MET A 85 -5.60 -15.97 -11.27
CA MET A 85 -6.73 -15.05 -11.37
C MET A 85 -8.08 -15.73 -11.15
N ALA A 86 -8.12 -17.07 -11.01
CA ALA A 86 -9.36 -17.83 -10.88
C ALA A 86 -10.32 -17.25 -9.82
N PHE A 87 -9.81 -16.84 -8.66
CA PHE A 87 -10.65 -16.28 -7.58
C PHE A 87 -10.73 -14.74 -7.56
N ARG A 88 -10.14 -14.04 -8.54
CA ARG A 88 -10.13 -12.57 -8.61
C ARG A 88 -11.40 -12.04 -9.27
N LEU A 89 -12.54 -12.34 -8.65
CA LEU A 89 -13.87 -12.13 -9.23
C LEU A 89 -14.36 -10.68 -9.20
N PHE A 90 -13.85 -9.84 -8.30
CA PHE A 90 -14.45 -8.53 -8.05
C PHE A 90 -14.31 -7.57 -9.24
N ILE A 91 -13.09 -7.41 -9.77
CA ILE A 91 -12.83 -6.51 -10.91
C ILE A 91 -13.52 -6.99 -12.19
N PRO A 92 -13.44 -8.28 -12.58
CA PRO A 92 -14.25 -8.83 -13.66
C PRO A 92 -15.75 -8.59 -13.46
N ALA A 93 -16.29 -8.74 -12.24
CA ALA A 93 -17.71 -8.52 -11.99
C ALA A 93 -18.12 -7.06 -12.21
N VAL A 94 -17.30 -6.12 -11.77
CA VAL A 94 -17.51 -4.69 -12.03
C VAL A 94 -17.42 -4.39 -13.53
N ALA A 95 -16.42 -4.95 -14.21
CA ALA A 95 -16.25 -4.77 -15.64
C ALA A 95 -17.44 -5.30 -16.44
N GLY A 96 -17.91 -6.52 -16.14
CA GLY A 96 -19.07 -7.13 -16.80
C GLY A 96 -20.36 -6.35 -16.53
N PHE A 97 -20.56 -5.86 -15.30
CA PHE A 97 -21.75 -5.09 -14.94
C PHE A 97 -21.83 -3.74 -15.68
N PHE A 98 -20.70 -3.05 -15.84
CA PHE A 98 -20.65 -1.73 -16.50
C PHE A 98 -20.30 -1.81 -17.99
N GLY A 99 -20.02 -3.00 -18.53
CA GLY A 99 -19.56 -3.17 -19.92
C GLY A 99 -18.21 -2.52 -20.18
N LEU A 100 -17.29 -2.57 -19.20
CA LEU A 100 -15.95 -2.03 -19.34
C LEU A 100 -15.05 -3.03 -20.08
N ASP A 101 -14.38 -2.54 -21.12
CA ASP A 101 -13.24 -3.19 -21.76
C ASP A 101 -11.94 -2.97 -20.95
N ARG A 102 -10.83 -3.50 -21.47
CA ARG A 102 -9.50 -3.34 -20.86
C ARG A 102 -9.11 -1.86 -20.69
N GLU A 103 -9.44 -1.00 -21.65
CA GLU A 103 -9.19 0.44 -21.58
C GLU A 103 -10.00 1.10 -20.47
N GLY A 104 -11.28 0.72 -20.32
CA GLY A 104 -12.15 1.18 -19.24
C GLY A 104 -11.63 0.79 -17.86
N ILE A 105 -11.18 -0.47 -17.69
CA ILE A 105 -10.59 -0.94 -16.44
C ILE A 105 -9.28 -0.20 -16.12
N PHE A 106 -8.43 0.01 -17.13
CA PHE A 106 -7.17 0.75 -16.99
C PHE A 106 -7.41 2.23 -16.66
N LEU A 107 -8.39 2.88 -17.29
CA LEU A 107 -8.78 4.25 -16.92
C LEU A 107 -9.29 4.30 -15.47
N GLY A 108 -10.09 3.32 -15.07
CA GLY A 108 -10.52 3.16 -13.68
C GLY A 108 -9.34 3.00 -12.71
N GLN A 109 -8.30 2.27 -13.12
CA GLN A 109 -7.07 2.07 -12.34
C GLN A 109 -6.36 3.41 -12.07
N ILE A 110 -6.19 4.23 -13.11
CA ILE A 110 -5.57 5.57 -13.00
C ILE A 110 -6.40 6.46 -12.06
N LEU A 111 -7.72 6.50 -12.25
CA LEU A 111 -8.63 7.26 -11.39
C LEU A 111 -8.58 6.77 -9.94
N ALA A 112 -8.51 5.46 -9.72
CA ALA A 112 -8.36 4.85 -8.40
C ALA A 112 -7.05 5.29 -7.73
N GLY A 113 -5.93 5.37 -8.45
CA GLY A 113 -4.65 5.88 -7.93
C GLY A 113 -4.73 7.34 -7.51
N ILE A 114 -5.37 8.17 -8.33
CA ILE A 114 -5.61 9.58 -8.04
C ILE A 114 -6.45 9.76 -6.75
N VAL A 115 -7.53 8.99 -6.62
CA VAL A 115 -8.42 8.99 -5.45
C VAL A 115 -7.72 8.43 -4.21
N PHE A 116 -6.96 7.34 -4.36
CA PHE A 116 -6.19 6.69 -3.29
C PHE A 116 -5.29 7.70 -2.58
N LEU A 117 -4.49 8.44 -3.34
CA LEU A 117 -3.54 9.41 -2.79
C LEU A 117 -4.26 10.53 -2.01
N ARG A 118 -5.36 11.04 -2.55
CA ARG A 118 -6.20 12.04 -1.88
C ARG A 118 -6.76 11.52 -0.55
N LEU A 119 -7.29 10.30 -0.55
CA LEU A 119 -7.85 9.67 0.63
C LEU A 119 -6.77 9.38 1.69
N LEU A 120 -5.58 8.98 1.27
CA LEU A 120 -4.45 8.70 2.16
C LEU A 120 -4.03 9.98 2.89
N ILE A 121 -3.87 11.09 2.18
CA ILE A 121 -3.58 12.41 2.77
C ILE A 121 -4.67 12.79 3.78
N GLY A 122 -5.94 12.60 3.41
CA GLY A 122 -7.08 12.88 4.29
C GLY A 122 -7.13 12.00 5.55
N LEU A 123 -6.81 10.71 5.42
CA LEU A 123 -6.72 9.79 6.55
C LEU A 123 -5.59 10.20 7.49
N VAL A 124 -4.39 10.43 6.95
CA VAL A 124 -3.20 10.81 7.73
C VAL A 124 -3.43 12.10 8.50
N PHE A 125 -4.03 13.11 7.87
CA PHE A 125 -4.38 14.35 8.56
C PHE A 125 -5.35 14.11 9.73
N ARG A 126 -6.35 13.25 9.55
CA ARG A 126 -7.27 12.87 10.64
C ARG A 126 -6.56 12.15 11.80
N LEU A 127 -5.47 11.44 11.53
CA LEU A 127 -4.71 10.70 12.55
C LEU A 127 -3.71 11.58 13.29
N LEU A 128 -3.09 12.54 12.60
CA LEU A 128 -2.02 13.38 13.14
C LEU A 128 -2.50 14.75 13.64
N ASP A 129 -3.59 15.26 13.07
CA ASP A 129 -4.07 16.63 13.27
C ASP A 129 -2.92 17.66 13.09
N ASP A 130 -2.11 17.44 12.06
CA ASP A 130 -0.92 18.24 11.76
C ASP A 130 -0.64 18.25 10.25
N LYS A 131 -0.79 19.43 9.64
CA LYS A 131 -0.65 19.60 8.18
C LYS A 131 0.79 19.38 7.70
N THR A 132 1.77 19.80 8.51
CA THR A 132 3.19 19.75 8.19
C THR A 132 3.70 18.32 8.24
N ALA A 133 3.33 17.57 9.29
CA ALA A 133 3.62 16.14 9.36
C ALA A 133 2.91 15.36 8.23
N THR A 134 1.65 15.72 7.92
CA THR A 134 0.91 15.14 6.79
C THR A 134 1.61 15.41 5.46
N PHE A 135 2.12 16.63 5.23
CA PHE A 135 2.90 16.97 4.04
C PHE A 135 4.12 16.08 3.91
N PHE A 136 4.95 15.98 4.95
CA PHE A 136 6.16 15.17 4.88
C PHE A 136 5.84 13.69 4.70
N PHE A 137 4.84 13.15 5.40
CA PHE A 137 4.40 11.78 5.17
C PHE A 137 3.95 11.56 3.73
N ALA A 138 3.09 12.44 3.20
CA ALA A 138 2.54 12.33 1.85
C ALA A 138 3.64 12.34 0.79
N VAL A 139 4.64 13.22 0.94
CA VAL A 139 5.84 13.25 0.08
C VAL A 139 6.67 11.97 0.24
N GLY A 140 6.85 11.47 1.46
CA GLY A 140 7.63 10.27 1.73
C GLY A 140 7.05 8.98 1.15
N VAL A 141 5.72 8.90 0.99
CA VAL A 141 5.06 7.72 0.42
C VAL A 141 4.97 7.73 -1.10
N THR A 142 5.20 8.86 -1.79
CA THR A 142 5.12 8.89 -3.27
C THR A 142 6.16 8.00 -3.94
N ALA A 143 7.27 7.71 -3.26
CA ALA A 143 8.30 6.78 -3.73
C ALA A 143 7.96 5.31 -3.43
N CYS A 144 6.90 5.00 -2.71
CA CYS A 144 6.49 3.61 -2.46
C CYS A 144 5.70 3.05 -3.64
N TYR A 145 5.91 1.76 -3.95
CA TYR A 145 5.24 1.08 -5.05
C TYR A 145 3.70 1.22 -5.03
N VAL A 146 3.08 1.14 -3.85
CA VAL A 146 1.63 1.34 -3.66
C VAL A 146 1.11 2.66 -4.25
N CYS A 147 1.92 3.73 -4.28
CA CYS A 147 1.50 5.04 -4.77
C CYS A 147 1.66 5.20 -6.28
N PHE A 148 2.52 4.40 -6.91
CA PHE A 148 2.78 4.50 -8.34
C PHE A 148 2.28 3.30 -9.15
N SER A 149 1.90 2.19 -8.51
CA SER A 149 1.37 0.97 -9.15
C SER A 149 0.20 1.26 -10.08
N ALA A 150 -0.70 2.16 -9.69
CA ALA A 150 -1.88 2.56 -10.47
C ALA A 150 -1.55 3.11 -11.86
N PHE A 151 -0.36 3.71 -12.00
CA PHE A 151 0.09 4.36 -13.22
C PHE A 151 1.16 3.52 -13.94
N TYR A 152 1.84 2.64 -13.22
CA TYR A 152 2.90 1.77 -13.73
C TYR A 152 2.36 0.44 -14.28
N ASP A 153 1.31 -0.13 -13.69
CA ASP A 153 0.83 -1.45 -14.08
C ASP A 153 -0.03 -1.40 -15.35
N VAL A 154 0.58 -1.81 -16.46
CA VAL A 154 -0.07 -1.97 -17.77
C VAL A 154 -0.33 -3.44 -18.11
N PHE A 155 -0.03 -4.37 -17.19
CA PHE A 155 0.01 -5.80 -17.43
C PHE A 155 -1.30 -6.52 -17.06
N GLY A 156 -2.39 -5.80 -16.82
CA GLY A 156 -3.67 -6.40 -16.40
C GLY A 156 -3.65 -6.90 -14.95
N ARG A 157 -2.85 -6.27 -14.09
CA ARG A 157 -2.74 -6.60 -12.65
C ARG A 157 -3.15 -5.38 -11.83
N PRO A 158 -4.46 -5.11 -11.68
CA PRO A 158 -4.90 -3.82 -11.19
C PRO A 158 -4.88 -3.74 -9.65
N ASP A 159 -3.69 -3.89 -9.07
CA ASP A 159 -3.43 -3.94 -7.62
C ASP A 159 -3.87 -2.67 -6.87
N ILE A 160 -4.06 -1.55 -7.56
CA ILE A 160 -4.56 -0.32 -6.91
C ILE A 160 -5.98 -0.48 -6.35
N TYR A 161 -6.83 -1.32 -6.94
CA TYR A 161 -8.20 -1.49 -6.44
C TYR A 161 -8.23 -2.11 -5.04
N PRO A 162 -7.57 -3.25 -4.76
CA PRO A 162 -7.50 -3.75 -3.40
C PRO A 162 -6.79 -2.78 -2.45
N TYR A 163 -5.77 -2.04 -2.89
CA TYR A 163 -5.17 -0.97 -2.07
C TYR A 163 -6.19 0.10 -1.67
N LEU A 164 -6.98 0.57 -2.64
CA LEU A 164 -8.04 1.55 -2.42
C LEU A 164 -9.10 1.03 -1.47
N PHE A 165 -9.55 -0.21 -1.63
CA PHE A 165 -10.54 -0.82 -0.74
C PHE A 165 -10.03 -0.97 0.69
N LEU A 166 -8.78 -1.42 0.89
CA LEU A 166 -8.16 -1.48 2.22
C LEU A 166 -8.03 -0.08 2.85
N LEU A 167 -7.66 0.95 2.07
CA LEU A 167 -7.58 2.32 2.57
C LEU A 167 -8.96 2.91 2.93
N LEU A 168 -9.97 2.60 2.13
CA LEU A 168 -11.36 2.95 2.42
C LEU A 168 -11.84 2.25 3.69
N ALA A 169 -11.50 0.98 3.90
CA ALA A 169 -11.84 0.23 5.11
C ALA A 169 -11.23 0.86 6.38
N LEU A 170 -10.04 1.45 6.30
CA LEU A 170 -9.45 2.25 7.41
C LEU A 170 -10.18 3.59 7.64
N SER A 171 -10.79 4.13 6.59
CA SER A 171 -11.38 5.48 6.54
C SER A 171 -12.87 5.53 6.85
N TRP A 172 -13.57 4.40 6.71
CA TRP A 172 -15.02 4.27 6.89
C TRP A 172 -15.40 4.13 8.38
N ARG A 173 -16.66 4.36 8.74
CA ARG A 173 -17.17 4.18 10.12
C ARG A 173 -18.44 3.34 10.22
N ASN A 174 -18.79 2.65 9.15
CA ASN A 174 -19.90 1.70 9.12
C ASN A 174 -19.32 0.27 9.07
N PRO A 175 -19.60 -0.62 10.04
CA PRO A 175 -19.09 -1.99 10.03
C PRO A 175 -19.45 -2.77 8.76
N VAL A 176 -20.68 -2.63 8.24
CA VAL A 176 -21.09 -3.29 6.99
C VAL A 176 -20.26 -2.77 5.81
N GLY A 177 -20.01 -1.46 5.76
CA GLY A 177 -19.13 -0.88 4.75
C GLY A 177 -17.69 -1.40 4.84
N ILE A 178 -17.15 -1.56 6.05
CA ILE A 178 -15.80 -2.12 6.27
C ILE A 178 -15.75 -3.58 5.80
N TRP A 179 -16.76 -4.38 6.17
CA TRP A 179 -16.88 -5.77 5.70
C TRP A 179 -16.91 -5.87 4.17
N LEU A 180 -17.76 -5.07 3.51
CA LEU A 180 -17.86 -5.05 2.05
C LEU A 180 -16.55 -4.59 1.38
N LEU A 181 -15.86 -3.60 1.94
CA LEU A 181 -14.60 -3.10 1.41
C LEU A 181 -13.45 -4.10 1.58
N CYS A 182 -13.35 -4.76 2.74
CA CYS A 182 -12.36 -5.83 2.91
C CYS A 182 -12.66 -7.01 1.97
N ALA A 183 -13.93 -7.42 1.86
CA ALA A 183 -14.34 -8.44 0.90
C ALA A 183 -14.00 -8.03 -0.55
N ALA A 184 -14.25 -6.79 -0.95
CA ALA A 184 -13.88 -6.29 -2.28
C ALA A 184 -12.37 -6.35 -2.51
N ALA A 185 -11.55 -6.07 -1.50
CA ALA A 185 -10.10 -6.24 -1.59
C ALA A 185 -9.70 -7.71 -1.78
N GLU A 186 -10.25 -8.60 -0.96
CA GLU A 186 -10.01 -10.05 -0.96
C GLU A 186 -10.41 -10.73 -2.28
N TRP A 187 -11.53 -10.31 -2.87
CA TRP A 187 -12.01 -10.80 -4.16
C TRP A 187 -11.38 -10.10 -5.36
N SER A 188 -10.63 -9.01 -5.15
CA SER A 188 -9.79 -8.43 -6.21
C SER A 188 -8.43 -9.12 -6.26
N ASP A 189 -7.88 -9.44 -5.09
CA ASP A 189 -6.62 -10.17 -4.94
C ASP A 189 -6.58 -10.86 -3.56
N GLU A 190 -6.20 -12.13 -3.54
CA GLU A 190 -6.11 -12.96 -2.35
C GLU A 190 -5.17 -12.40 -1.27
N ARG A 191 -4.17 -11.59 -1.67
CA ARG A 191 -3.30 -10.87 -0.72
C ARG A 191 -4.10 -9.87 0.12
N GLY A 192 -5.21 -9.34 -0.41
CA GLY A 192 -6.16 -8.52 0.36
C GLY A 192 -6.59 -9.18 1.68
N LEU A 193 -6.80 -10.50 1.69
CA LEU A 193 -7.17 -11.26 2.89
C LEU A 193 -6.08 -11.17 3.96
N ILE A 194 -4.85 -11.50 3.60
CA ILE A 194 -3.73 -11.58 4.55
C ILE A 194 -3.41 -10.17 5.08
N HIS A 195 -3.37 -9.18 4.19
CA HIS A 195 -2.99 -7.81 4.55
C HIS A 195 -4.09 -7.02 5.27
N SER A 196 -5.35 -7.46 5.19
CA SER A 196 -6.43 -6.91 6.02
C SER A 196 -6.26 -7.25 7.52
N THR A 197 -5.34 -8.15 7.91
CA THR A 197 -4.92 -8.32 9.31
C THR A 197 -4.40 -7.02 9.94
N LEU A 198 -3.75 -6.16 9.17
CA LEU A 198 -3.31 -4.84 9.62
C LEU A 198 -4.47 -3.85 9.74
N VAL A 199 -5.51 -4.00 8.90
CA VAL A 199 -6.77 -3.23 9.03
C VAL A 199 -7.53 -3.64 10.30
N TYR A 200 -7.54 -4.93 10.63
CA TYR A 200 -8.07 -5.45 11.89
C TYR A 200 -7.35 -4.81 13.09
N LEU A 201 -6.01 -4.86 13.13
CA LEU A 201 -5.22 -4.27 14.21
C LEU A 201 -5.40 -2.75 14.30
N PHE A 202 -5.56 -2.08 13.17
CA PHE A 202 -5.88 -0.65 13.15
C PHE A 202 -7.20 -0.35 13.85
N TRP A 203 -8.25 -1.10 13.57
CA TRP A 203 -9.54 -0.89 14.23
C TRP A 203 -9.54 -1.29 15.69
N VAL A 204 -8.82 -2.34 16.08
CA VAL A 204 -8.60 -2.68 17.50
C VAL A 204 -7.95 -1.50 18.22
N LEU A 205 -6.83 -1.01 17.71
CA LEU A 205 -6.11 0.09 18.35
C LEU A 205 -6.93 1.39 18.33
N LYS A 206 -7.59 1.72 17.22
CA LYS A 206 -8.31 2.98 17.06
C LYS A 206 -9.41 3.17 18.10
N GLU A 207 -10.15 2.11 18.42
CA GLU A 207 -11.20 2.16 19.45
C GLU A 207 -10.66 1.92 20.87
N GLU A 208 -9.58 1.15 21.02
CA GLU A 208 -9.02 0.79 22.32
C GLU A 208 -7.59 1.34 22.48
N PRO A 209 -7.36 2.37 23.32
CA PRO A 209 -6.05 3.00 23.46
C PRO A 209 -4.91 2.07 23.89
N ARG A 210 -5.22 1.03 24.67
CA ARG A 210 -4.28 0.05 25.21
C ARG A 210 -4.88 -1.36 25.11
N PRO A 211 -4.95 -1.93 23.89
CA PRO A 211 -5.61 -3.22 23.70
C PRO A 211 -4.77 -4.34 24.31
N GLY A 212 -5.41 -5.18 25.12
CA GLY A 212 -4.84 -6.41 25.64
C GLY A 212 -5.28 -7.63 24.82
N PHE A 213 -4.99 -8.82 25.33
CA PHE A 213 -5.33 -10.09 24.68
C PHE A 213 -6.84 -10.23 24.43
N ARG A 214 -7.66 -9.79 25.39
CA ARG A 214 -9.13 -9.86 25.27
C ARG A 214 -9.64 -9.05 24.08
N GLN A 215 -9.15 -7.83 23.86
CA GLN A 215 -9.58 -6.97 22.75
C GLN A 215 -9.10 -7.49 21.39
N LEU A 216 -8.05 -8.32 21.37
CA LEU A 216 -7.58 -8.98 20.14
C LEU A 216 -8.45 -10.18 19.75
N ILE A 217 -9.10 -10.85 20.71
CA ILE A 217 -9.98 -12.01 20.46
C ILE A 217 -11.46 -11.59 20.34
N PHE A 218 -11.87 -10.66 21.20
CA PHE A 218 -13.21 -10.09 21.23
C PHE A 218 -13.13 -8.62 20.84
N PRO A 219 -12.92 -8.33 19.54
CA PRO A 219 -12.70 -6.98 19.06
C PRO A 219 -13.97 -6.13 19.10
N ASN A 220 -13.80 -4.84 18.91
CA ASN A 220 -14.91 -3.94 18.60
C ASN A 220 -15.58 -4.32 17.27
N LYS A 221 -16.78 -3.77 17.04
CA LYS A 221 -17.60 -4.05 15.84
C LYS A 221 -16.92 -3.78 14.50
N TYR A 222 -15.94 -2.87 14.43
CA TYR A 222 -15.25 -2.55 13.19
C TYR A 222 -14.19 -3.59 12.85
N ALA A 223 -13.40 -4.01 13.84
CA ALA A 223 -12.47 -5.12 13.67
C ALA A 223 -13.20 -6.47 13.49
N ALA A 224 -14.34 -6.67 14.16
CA ALA A 224 -15.22 -7.82 13.91
C ALA A 224 -15.73 -7.87 12.46
N ALA A 225 -15.99 -6.72 11.84
CA ALA A 225 -16.39 -6.66 10.42
C ALA A 225 -15.27 -7.11 9.46
N VAL A 226 -14.00 -6.84 9.80
CA VAL A 226 -12.84 -7.36 9.06
C VAL A 226 -12.75 -8.88 9.25
N ALA A 227 -12.90 -9.39 10.48
CA ALA A 227 -12.91 -10.84 10.71
C ALA A 227 -14.08 -11.54 9.97
N LEU A 228 -15.24 -10.88 9.87
CA LEU A 228 -16.38 -11.38 9.11
C LEU A 228 -16.09 -11.45 7.60
N SER A 229 -15.28 -10.55 7.04
CA SER A 229 -14.90 -10.64 5.62
C SER A 229 -14.04 -11.88 5.39
N TRP A 230 -13.10 -12.18 6.29
CA TRP A 230 -12.28 -13.39 6.21
C TRP A 230 -13.12 -14.66 6.18
N VAL A 231 -14.08 -14.77 7.11
CA VAL A 231 -14.99 -15.92 7.17
C VAL A 231 -15.82 -16.00 5.89
N SER A 232 -16.35 -14.87 5.41
CA SER A 232 -17.16 -14.81 4.19
C SER A 232 -16.36 -15.28 2.96
N TYR A 233 -15.14 -14.75 2.79
CA TYR A 233 -14.24 -15.11 1.71
C TYR A 233 -13.90 -16.59 1.73
N LEU A 234 -13.51 -17.14 2.87
CA LEU A 234 -13.14 -18.56 2.99
C LEU A 234 -14.32 -19.49 2.71
N LEU A 235 -15.52 -19.19 3.23
CA LEU A 235 -16.71 -20.00 3.01
C LEU A 235 -17.16 -19.98 1.54
N ILE A 236 -17.21 -18.80 0.93
CA ILE A 236 -17.61 -18.67 -0.48
C ILE A 236 -16.55 -19.28 -1.39
N ARG A 237 -15.25 -19.07 -1.11
CA ARG A 237 -14.16 -19.69 -1.86
C ARG A 237 -14.23 -21.21 -1.80
N PHE A 238 -14.46 -21.78 -0.61
CA PHE A 238 -14.67 -23.22 -0.45
C PHE A 238 -15.89 -23.70 -1.25
N TRP A 239 -17.00 -22.97 -1.20
CA TRP A 239 -18.20 -23.30 -1.97
C TRP A 239 -17.94 -23.28 -3.48
N LEU A 240 -17.27 -22.25 -4.00
CA LEU A 240 -16.88 -22.12 -5.43
C LEU A 240 -15.96 -23.26 -5.86
N SER A 241 -14.98 -23.63 -5.03
CA SER A 241 -14.11 -24.77 -5.33
C SER A 241 -14.89 -26.08 -5.43
N HIS A 242 -15.81 -26.33 -4.50
CA HIS A 242 -16.51 -27.61 -4.45
C HIS A 242 -17.66 -27.72 -5.48
N HIS A 243 -18.37 -26.63 -5.75
CA HIS A 243 -19.60 -26.68 -6.57
C HIS A 243 -19.43 -26.08 -7.97
N ALA A 244 -18.54 -25.10 -8.13
CA ALA A 244 -18.32 -24.42 -9.41
C ALA A 244 -17.02 -24.87 -10.10
N GLY A 245 -16.23 -25.76 -9.48
CA GLY A 245 -14.99 -26.29 -10.06
C GLY A 245 -13.83 -25.30 -10.08
N PHE A 246 -13.83 -24.30 -9.19
CA PHE A 246 -12.74 -23.34 -9.12
C PHE A 246 -11.51 -23.93 -8.43
N GLU A 247 -10.37 -23.90 -9.11
CA GLU A 247 -9.09 -24.36 -8.58
C GLU A 247 -8.12 -23.20 -8.36
N THR A 248 -7.19 -23.36 -7.41
CA THR A 248 -6.14 -22.37 -7.16
C THR A 248 -4.90 -22.78 -7.95
N GLY A 249 -4.44 -21.94 -8.88
CA GLY A 249 -3.14 -22.13 -9.52
C GLY A 249 -2.00 -22.05 -8.50
N TYR A 250 -1.10 -23.03 -8.53
CA TYR A 250 0.08 -23.11 -7.63
C TYR A 250 1.41 -22.81 -8.33
N SER A 251 1.37 -22.54 -9.64
CA SER A 251 2.50 -22.09 -10.43
C SER A 251 3.20 -20.90 -9.76
N ASP A 252 4.53 -20.85 -9.72
CA ASP A 252 5.28 -19.69 -9.19
C ASP A 252 4.87 -19.26 -7.76
N VAL A 253 4.35 -20.19 -6.94
CA VAL A 253 3.99 -20.00 -5.53
C VAL A 253 4.48 -21.19 -4.71
N GLY A 254 5.07 -20.92 -3.54
CA GLY A 254 5.35 -21.94 -2.53
C GLY A 254 6.81 -22.03 -2.11
N HIS A 255 7.15 -23.09 -1.38
CA HIS A 255 8.44 -23.23 -0.71
C HIS A 255 9.64 -23.24 -1.68
N HIS A 256 9.46 -23.68 -2.93
CA HIS A 256 10.53 -23.66 -3.94
C HIS A 256 10.93 -22.22 -4.34
N VAL A 257 9.95 -21.29 -4.36
CA VAL A 257 10.20 -19.86 -4.58
C VAL A 257 11.03 -19.27 -3.44
N ILE A 258 10.86 -19.80 -2.21
CA ILE A 258 11.58 -19.31 -1.02
C ILE A 258 13.11 -19.41 -1.21
N PHE A 259 13.58 -20.50 -1.83
CA PHE A 259 15.01 -20.68 -1.99
C PHE A 259 15.54 -19.95 -3.23
N GLY A 260 14.74 -19.89 -4.31
CA GLY A 260 15.10 -19.21 -5.56
C GLY A 260 15.31 -17.70 -5.41
N ASN A 261 14.49 -17.03 -4.59
CA ASN A 261 14.51 -15.57 -4.43
C ASN A 261 15.22 -15.07 -3.17
N SER A 262 15.82 -15.97 -2.38
CA SER A 262 16.41 -15.67 -1.06
C SER A 262 17.41 -14.52 -1.05
N ARG A 263 18.19 -14.38 -2.13
CA ARG A 263 19.18 -13.30 -2.30
C ARG A 263 18.55 -11.91 -2.42
N PHE A 264 17.26 -11.83 -2.73
CA PHE A 264 16.55 -10.59 -3.04
C PHE A 264 15.61 -10.14 -1.91
N TYR A 265 15.44 -10.93 -0.86
CA TYR A 265 14.50 -10.62 0.23
C TYR A 265 14.80 -9.33 0.94
N ALA A 266 16.06 -9.12 1.36
CA ALA A 266 16.42 -7.89 2.02
C ALA A 266 16.15 -6.70 1.11
N LEU A 267 16.63 -6.76 -0.14
CA LEU A 267 16.49 -5.67 -1.10
C LEU A 267 15.03 -5.35 -1.41
N ALA A 268 14.22 -6.34 -1.77
CA ALA A 268 12.80 -6.17 -2.08
C ALA A 268 11.99 -5.71 -0.85
N THR A 269 12.29 -6.24 0.33
CA THR A 269 11.64 -5.82 1.58
C THR A 269 11.91 -4.35 1.84
N PHE A 270 13.18 -3.95 1.87
CA PHE A 270 13.55 -2.56 2.16
C PHE A 270 13.11 -1.59 1.06
N SER A 271 13.13 -1.99 -0.22
CA SER A 271 12.69 -1.11 -1.31
C SER A 271 11.18 -0.88 -1.31
N THR A 272 10.36 -1.85 -0.87
CA THR A 272 8.88 -1.70 -0.89
C THR A 272 8.38 -0.42 -0.21
N PHE A 273 8.92 -0.10 0.96
CA PHE A 273 8.56 1.11 1.71
C PHE A 273 9.71 2.12 1.87
N GLY A 274 10.94 1.75 1.52
CA GLY A 274 12.13 2.59 1.68
C GLY A 274 12.28 3.08 3.12
N ALA A 275 12.51 4.38 3.27
CA ALA A 275 12.62 5.02 4.58
C ALA A 275 11.34 4.91 5.44
N ASN A 276 10.16 4.65 4.85
CA ASN A 276 8.93 4.51 5.62
C ASN A 276 8.92 3.29 6.56
N TRP A 277 9.82 2.31 6.37
CA TRP A 277 10.06 1.26 7.36
C TRP A 277 10.44 1.80 8.74
N LEU A 278 11.05 2.99 8.81
CA LEU A 278 11.36 3.66 10.08
C LEU A 278 10.09 3.94 10.88
N LEU A 279 8.99 4.37 10.24
CA LEU A 279 7.71 4.62 10.93
C LEU A 279 7.17 3.32 11.54
N ILE A 280 7.18 2.24 10.75
CA ILE A 280 6.70 0.92 11.17
C ILE A 280 7.56 0.40 12.33
N GLY A 281 8.89 0.48 12.21
CA GLY A 281 9.83 0.05 13.24
C GLY A 281 9.65 0.82 14.56
N LEU A 282 9.55 2.15 14.51
CA LEU A 282 9.30 2.97 15.69
C LEU A 282 7.95 2.64 16.34
N ALA A 283 6.90 2.41 15.54
CA ALA A 283 5.60 1.99 16.06
C ALA A 283 5.67 0.62 16.76
N VAL A 284 6.35 -0.36 16.17
CA VAL A 284 6.56 -1.69 16.79
C VAL A 284 7.29 -1.54 18.12
N LEU A 285 8.40 -0.79 18.17
CA LEU A 285 9.16 -0.57 19.40
C LEU A 285 8.32 0.10 20.49
N LEU A 286 7.54 1.12 20.14
CA LEU A 286 6.62 1.79 21.08
C LEU A 286 5.52 0.85 21.57
N CYS A 287 4.95 0.04 20.68
CA CYS A 287 3.95 -0.97 21.04
C CYS A 287 4.54 -2.02 21.98
N LEU A 288 5.73 -2.55 21.71
CA LEU A 288 6.40 -3.49 22.61
C LEU A 288 6.66 -2.88 23.99
N ALA A 289 7.05 -1.61 24.04
CA ALA A 289 7.34 -0.92 25.30
C ALA A 289 6.09 -0.54 26.12
N ARG A 290 4.96 -0.26 25.47
CA ARG A 290 3.76 0.32 26.14
C ARG A 290 2.53 -0.57 26.13
N MET A 291 2.43 -1.47 25.16
CA MET A 291 1.28 -2.34 24.87
C MET A 291 1.78 -3.69 24.33
N PRO A 292 2.59 -4.46 25.10
CA PRO A 292 3.41 -5.55 24.57
C PRO A 292 2.62 -6.63 23.84
N ILE A 293 1.43 -6.97 24.31
CA ILE A 293 0.54 -7.94 23.65
C ILE A 293 0.15 -7.45 22.24
N PHE A 294 -0.23 -6.18 22.11
CA PHE A 294 -0.51 -5.58 20.80
C PHE A 294 0.74 -5.48 19.94
N GLY A 295 1.90 -5.16 20.54
CA GLY A 295 3.19 -5.15 19.84
C GLY A 295 3.55 -6.52 19.25
N LEU A 296 3.35 -7.60 20.01
CA LEU A 296 3.53 -8.97 19.52
C LEU A 296 2.53 -9.31 18.40
N ALA A 297 1.26 -8.95 18.55
CA ALA A 297 0.26 -9.15 17.50
C ALA A 297 0.63 -8.39 16.21
N LEU A 298 1.16 -7.18 16.31
CA LEU A 298 1.65 -6.40 15.18
C LEU A 298 2.86 -7.06 14.51
N ILE A 299 3.82 -7.60 15.27
CA ILE A 299 4.96 -8.35 14.72
C ILE A 299 4.48 -9.61 13.99
N VAL A 300 3.54 -10.36 14.57
CA VAL A 300 2.97 -11.54 13.92
C VAL A 300 2.26 -11.16 12.62
N ALA A 301 1.44 -10.10 12.63
CA ALA A 301 0.76 -9.64 11.42
C ALA A 301 1.78 -9.18 10.34
N LEU A 302 2.79 -8.39 10.70
CA LEU A 302 3.83 -7.97 9.75
C LEU A 302 4.64 -9.18 9.23
N GLY A 303 4.95 -10.14 10.09
CA GLY A 303 5.67 -11.36 9.73
C GLY A 303 4.86 -12.26 8.78
N LEU A 304 3.55 -12.41 9.00
CA LEU A 304 2.66 -13.14 8.09
C LEU A 304 2.55 -12.45 6.72
N ASN A 305 2.40 -11.13 6.70
CA ASN A 305 2.37 -10.35 5.45
C ASN A 305 3.71 -10.43 4.69
N TRP A 306 4.83 -10.38 5.41
CA TRP A 306 6.15 -10.57 4.81
C TRP A 306 6.33 -11.98 4.27
N LEU A 307 6.01 -13.00 5.06
CA LEU A 307 6.14 -14.41 4.68
C LEU A 307 5.35 -14.72 3.41
N THR A 308 4.10 -14.25 3.35
CA THR A 308 3.24 -14.45 2.18
C THR A 308 3.73 -13.68 0.95
N SER A 309 4.38 -12.54 1.14
CA SER A 309 4.99 -11.77 0.05
C SER A 309 6.26 -12.43 -0.52
N VAL A 310 7.05 -13.15 0.30
CA VAL A 310 8.24 -13.87 -0.19
C VAL A 310 7.92 -15.27 -0.74
N LEU A 311 6.68 -15.74 -0.59
CA LEU A 311 6.19 -16.98 -1.19
C LEU A 311 5.81 -16.83 -2.67
N VAL A 312 5.96 -15.63 -3.24
CA VAL A 312 5.66 -15.29 -4.64
C VAL A 312 6.82 -14.53 -5.27
N PHE A 313 6.92 -14.55 -6.60
CA PHE A 313 8.02 -13.90 -7.32
C PHE A 313 7.99 -12.37 -7.24
N ASP A 314 6.82 -11.76 -7.12
CA ASP A 314 6.60 -10.32 -7.10
C ASP A 314 6.54 -9.75 -5.67
N ILE A 315 7.66 -9.88 -4.96
CA ILE A 315 7.78 -9.55 -3.54
C ILE A 315 7.38 -8.09 -3.26
N ASN A 316 7.86 -7.14 -4.07
CA ASN A 316 7.56 -5.72 -3.87
C ASN A 316 6.08 -5.39 -4.02
N ARG A 317 5.44 -5.98 -5.03
CA ARG A 317 4.02 -5.80 -5.33
C ARG A 317 3.16 -6.43 -4.25
N SER A 318 3.51 -7.63 -3.81
CA SER A 318 2.82 -8.33 -2.72
C SER A 318 2.97 -7.62 -1.39
N LEU A 319 4.19 -7.23 -1.02
CA LEU A 319 4.45 -6.58 0.26
C LEU A 319 3.81 -5.19 0.35
N SER A 320 3.58 -4.53 -0.78
CA SER A 320 2.88 -3.24 -0.87
C SER A 320 1.45 -3.29 -0.36
N TYR A 321 0.78 -4.45 -0.32
CA TYR A 321 -0.51 -4.62 0.36
C TYR A 321 -0.41 -4.29 1.87
N SER A 322 0.78 -4.34 2.46
CA SER A 322 1.04 -3.98 3.87
C SER A 322 1.07 -2.47 4.10
N PHE A 323 0.78 -1.63 3.12
CA PHE A 323 0.81 -0.17 3.27
C PHE A 323 -0.10 0.33 4.41
N THR A 324 -1.12 -0.45 4.79
CA THR A 324 -2.01 -0.21 5.93
C THR A 324 -1.25 -0.17 7.27
N ALA A 325 -0.06 -0.76 7.34
CA ALA A 325 0.87 -0.58 8.46
C ALA A 325 1.33 0.88 8.63
N LEU A 326 1.35 1.70 7.58
CA LEU A 326 1.78 3.10 7.65
C LEU A 326 0.77 3.96 8.42
N PRO A 327 -0.55 4.01 8.07
CA PRO A 327 -1.55 4.67 8.93
C PRO A 327 -1.60 4.11 10.35
N LEU A 328 -1.42 2.79 10.53
CA LEU A 328 -1.35 2.18 11.85
C LEU A 328 -0.14 2.68 12.66
N ALA A 329 1.03 2.77 12.04
CA ALA A 329 2.23 3.31 12.67
C ALA A 329 2.05 4.78 13.09
N LEU A 330 1.44 5.61 12.23
CA LEU A 330 1.13 7.00 12.55
C LEU A 330 0.12 7.12 13.69
N LEU A 331 -0.87 6.23 13.78
CA LEU A 331 -1.81 6.18 14.91
C LEU A 331 -1.10 5.82 16.22
N VAL A 332 -0.14 4.89 16.20
CA VAL A 332 0.67 4.56 17.39
C VAL A 332 1.50 5.78 17.79
N LEU A 333 2.19 6.40 16.84
CA LEU A 333 3.05 7.56 17.07
C LEU A 333 2.25 8.76 17.59
N SER A 334 1.08 9.06 17.02
CA SER A 334 0.25 10.21 17.45
C SER A 334 -0.25 10.10 18.88
N ARG A 335 -0.36 8.88 19.42
CA ARG A 335 -0.75 8.63 20.81
C ARG A 335 0.40 8.67 21.81
N HIS A 336 1.63 8.45 21.35
CA HIS A 336 2.77 8.21 22.24
C HIS A 336 3.93 9.20 22.04
N SER A 337 3.87 10.06 21.04
CA SER A 337 4.92 11.02 20.68
C SER A 337 4.35 12.42 20.50
N GLY A 338 5.16 13.45 20.78
CA GLY A 338 4.77 14.84 20.52
C GLY A 338 4.75 15.16 19.02
N LYS A 339 3.93 16.14 18.62
CA LYS A 339 3.81 16.59 17.21
C LYS A 339 5.18 16.95 16.60
N SER A 340 6.08 17.58 17.36
CA SER A 340 7.43 17.92 16.92
C SER A 340 8.25 16.68 16.52
N THR A 341 8.25 15.63 17.35
CA THR A 341 8.92 14.37 17.06
C THR A 341 8.37 13.73 15.79
N ILE A 342 7.04 13.70 15.64
CA ILE A 342 6.39 13.13 14.45
C ILE A 342 6.79 13.91 13.19
N ARG A 343 6.81 15.24 13.24
CA ARG A 343 7.28 16.09 12.12
C ARG A 343 8.72 15.76 11.72
N ILE A 344 9.63 15.64 12.69
CA ILE A 344 11.05 15.31 12.43
C ILE A 344 11.18 13.94 11.77
N VAL A 345 10.49 12.93 12.30
CA VAL A 345 10.53 11.58 11.73
C VAL A 345 9.93 11.58 10.33
N CYS A 346 8.78 12.21 10.11
CA CYS A 346 8.18 12.29 8.78
C CYS A 346 9.07 13.06 7.80
N LEU A 347 9.73 14.14 8.22
CA LEU A 347 10.69 14.88 7.40
C LEU A 347 11.86 13.99 6.99
N PHE A 348 12.43 13.25 7.93
CA PHE A 348 13.51 12.30 7.65
C PHE A 348 13.05 11.26 6.62
N VAL A 349 11.89 10.65 6.84
CA VAL A 349 11.29 9.68 5.91
C VAL A 349 11.10 10.31 4.52
N ALA A 350 10.55 11.53 4.44
CA ALA A 350 10.36 12.24 3.19
C ALA A 350 11.67 12.47 2.44
N ALA A 351 12.69 12.99 3.12
CA ALA A 351 13.98 13.28 2.52
C ALA A 351 14.64 12.00 1.98
N PHE A 352 14.72 10.95 2.80
CA PHE A 352 15.37 9.70 2.40
C PHE A 352 14.57 8.94 1.33
N SER A 353 13.24 8.95 1.37
CA SER A 353 12.42 8.33 0.32
C SER A 353 12.64 8.97 -1.06
N LEU A 354 12.90 10.28 -1.14
CA LEU A 354 13.19 10.95 -2.42
C LEU A 354 14.62 10.72 -2.91
N LEU A 355 15.56 10.46 -2.00
CA LEU A 355 16.97 10.25 -2.29
C LEU A 355 17.32 8.78 -2.57
N GLN A 356 16.50 7.85 -2.09
CA GLN A 356 16.73 6.42 -2.27
C GLN A 356 16.25 5.96 -3.66
N PRO A 357 17.07 5.19 -4.41
CA PRO A 357 16.58 4.51 -5.61
C PRO A 357 15.50 3.49 -5.25
N GLN A 358 14.50 3.36 -6.10
CA GLN A 358 13.51 2.30 -5.97
C GLN A 358 13.96 1.09 -6.78
N VAL A 359 13.87 -0.07 -6.16
CA VAL A 359 14.16 -1.35 -6.80
C VAL A 359 12.91 -2.18 -6.71
N VAL A 360 12.30 -2.48 -7.86
CA VAL A 360 11.12 -3.35 -7.93
C VAL A 360 11.57 -4.70 -8.48
N TRP A 361 11.23 -5.75 -7.75
CA TRP A 361 11.44 -7.14 -8.14
C TRP A 361 10.10 -7.80 -8.44
N ASP A 362 9.93 -8.25 -9.68
CA ASP A 362 8.77 -9.00 -10.17
C ASP A 362 9.16 -10.27 -10.96
N GLY A 363 10.37 -10.77 -10.70
CA GLY A 363 11.08 -11.76 -11.53
C GLY A 363 12.21 -11.13 -12.34
N HIS A 364 12.14 -9.82 -12.57
CA HIS A 364 13.21 -9.01 -13.15
C HIS A 364 13.54 -7.81 -12.26
N TYR A 365 14.73 -7.25 -12.47
CA TYR A 365 15.18 -6.06 -11.79
C TYR A 365 14.71 -4.81 -12.52
N HIS A 366 13.83 -4.05 -11.87
CA HIS A 366 13.45 -2.72 -12.31
C HIS A 366 14.11 -1.70 -11.39
N TYR A 367 15.20 -1.10 -11.89
CA TYR A 367 15.88 0.00 -11.20
C TYR A 367 15.24 1.33 -11.59
N LEU A 368 14.71 2.03 -10.61
CA LEU A 368 14.16 3.36 -10.74
C LEU A 368 15.12 4.33 -10.05
N PRO A 369 15.87 5.17 -10.80
CA PRO A 369 16.83 6.10 -10.23
C PRO A 369 16.14 7.07 -9.26
N PRO A 370 16.86 7.58 -8.24
CA PRO A 370 16.29 8.50 -7.26
C PRO A 370 15.91 9.82 -7.93
N LEU A 371 15.06 10.60 -7.27
CA LEU A 371 14.50 11.83 -7.88
C LEU A 371 15.57 12.81 -8.38
N PRO A 372 16.69 13.07 -7.67
CA PRO A 372 17.74 13.98 -8.16
C PRO A 372 18.41 13.48 -9.44
N VAL A 373 18.64 12.18 -9.58
CA VAL A 373 19.26 11.60 -10.77
C VAL A 373 18.30 11.73 -11.96
N ARG A 374 17.01 11.46 -11.75
CA ARG A 374 15.97 11.66 -12.78
C ARG A 374 15.87 13.12 -13.22
N LEU A 375 15.97 14.07 -12.29
CA LEU A 375 15.98 15.49 -12.63
C LEU A 375 17.10 15.79 -13.63
N VAL A 376 18.31 15.29 -13.36
CA VAL A 376 19.45 15.45 -14.26
C VAL A 376 19.20 14.73 -15.60
N GLU A 377 18.70 13.50 -15.61
CA GLU A 377 18.41 12.76 -16.84
C GLU A 377 17.42 13.49 -17.76
N VAL A 378 16.38 14.11 -17.22
CA VAL A 378 15.41 14.88 -18.01
C VAL A 378 16.07 16.08 -18.71
N PHE A 379 17.05 16.72 -18.07
CA PHE A 379 17.79 17.83 -18.70
C PHE A 379 18.88 17.37 -19.66
N LEU A 380 19.34 16.11 -19.56
CA LEU A 380 20.40 15.56 -20.41
C LEU A 380 19.89 14.80 -21.63
N ARG A 381 18.60 14.43 -21.68
CA ARG A 381 17.99 13.80 -22.86
C ARG A 381 17.68 14.89 -23.91
N PRO A 382 18.33 14.85 -25.10
CA PRO A 382 18.13 15.83 -26.16
C PRO A 382 16.75 15.77 -26.80
#